data_AF-A0A7X8Y4P2-F1
#
_entry.id   AF-A0A7X8Y4P2-F1
#
_cell.length_a   1.000
_cell.length_b   1.000
_cell.length_c   1.000
_cell.angle_alpha   90.00
_cell.angle_beta   90.00
_cell.angle_gamma   90.00
#
_symmetry.space_group_name_H-M   'P 1'
#
loop_
_entity.id
_entity.type
_entity.pdbx_description
1 polymer ?
#
loop_
_entity_poly.entity_id
_entity_poly.type
_entity_poly.pdbx_seq_one_letter_code
_entity_poly.pdbx_strand_id
1 'polypeptide(L)'
;MQNYHIRRLVWLVIIVTMVALLPPVIFGEPRKADGTGGDPWRNTIYDFQTLITGLLALTGAGATVFAALATIKQMRDDDHQQDLRHRRQMYLDRRREMIAAKRFLDRITPILVNVNEHASTILNRLEGDAYGYDQLEQEPTRSWSHWERVAYFACLTQFGVLRRMLEATPGTELELLMAQPERMLERLKDGVSGACQYGLVPDDIAMWSDDSTAAPMAYSGQAAVAVAEAIHAAQELKPVLETWYAELEHDFGVEKH
;
A
#
# COMPACT_ATOMS: atom_id res chain seq x y z
N MET A 1 -4.85 -39.85 -13.37
CA MET A 1 -5.83 -40.81 -13.98
C MET A 1 -6.10 -42.04 -13.12
N GLN A 2 -5.15 -42.57 -12.35
CA GLN A 2 -5.28 -43.84 -11.60
C GLN A 2 -6.42 -43.87 -10.55
N ASN A 3 -6.74 -42.72 -9.91
CA ASN A 3 -7.79 -42.63 -8.89
C ASN A 3 -9.21 -42.85 -9.43
N TYR A 4 -9.45 -42.64 -10.73
CA TYR A 4 -10.79 -42.75 -11.31
C TYR A 4 -11.22 -44.22 -11.47
N HIS A 5 -10.28 -45.09 -11.82
CA HIS A 5 -10.54 -46.52 -11.99
C HIS A 5 -10.79 -47.23 -10.67
N ILE A 6 -10.03 -46.89 -9.63
CA ILE A 6 -10.22 -47.44 -8.28
C ILE A 6 -11.60 -47.06 -7.73
N ARG A 7 -12.01 -45.79 -7.91
CA ARG A 7 -13.33 -45.33 -7.44
C ARG A 7 -14.48 -46.03 -8.16
N ARG A 8 -14.35 -46.28 -9.47
CA ARG A 8 -15.34 -47.06 -10.25
C ARG A 8 -15.39 -48.52 -9.81
N LEU A 9 -14.24 -49.14 -9.56
CA LEU A 9 -14.15 -50.54 -9.15
C LEU A 9 -14.77 -50.75 -7.76
N VAL A 10 -14.52 -49.84 -6.82
CA VAL A 10 -15.16 -49.85 -5.48
C VAL A 10 -16.69 -49.74 -5.61
N TRP A 11 -17.20 -48.81 -6.41
CA TRP A 11 -18.64 -48.68 -6.64
C TRP A 11 -19.26 -49.93 -7.27
N LEU A 12 -18.56 -50.54 -8.23
CA LEU A 12 -19.03 -51.75 -8.89
C LEU A 12 -19.09 -52.93 -7.91
N VAL A 13 -18.09 -53.09 -7.06
CA VAL A 13 -18.09 -54.10 -5.98
C VAL A 13 -19.24 -53.88 -5.01
N ILE A 14 -19.51 -52.63 -4.59
CA ILE A 14 -20.65 -52.32 -3.71
C ILE A 14 -21.98 -52.70 -4.38
N ILE A 15 -22.17 -52.32 -5.64
CA ILE A 15 -23.41 -52.62 -6.39
C ILE A 15 -23.60 -54.12 -6.57
N VAL A 16 -22.56 -54.85 -6.98
CA VAL A 16 -22.62 -56.30 -7.15
C VAL A 16 -22.93 -56.99 -5.83
N THR A 17 -22.32 -56.55 -4.73
CA THR A 17 -22.56 -57.10 -3.40
C THR A 17 -24.00 -56.86 -2.93
N MET A 18 -24.52 -55.64 -3.13
CA MET A 18 -25.93 -55.31 -2.87
C MET A 18 -26.88 -56.20 -3.67
N VAL A 19 -26.65 -56.33 -4.98
CA VAL A 19 -27.51 -57.13 -5.88
C VAL A 19 -27.42 -58.63 -5.57
N ALA A 20 -26.29 -59.14 -5.09
CA ALA A 20 -26.14 -60.54 -4.69
C ALA A 20 -26.82 -60.86 -3.35
N LEU A 21 -26.91 -59.90 -2.43
CA LEU A 21 -27.44 -60.11 -1.07
C LEU A 21 -28.92 -59.73 -0.93
N LEU A 22 -29.41 -58.71 -1.62
CA LEU A 22 -30.79 -58.20 -1.48
C LEU A 22 -31.87 -59.20 -1.93
N PRO A 23 -31.81 -59.80 -3.14
CA PRO A 23 -32.87 -60.68 -3.62
C PRO A 23 -33.11 -61.91 -2.73
N PRO A 24 -32.09 -62.65 -2.28
CA PRO A 24 -32.31 -63.79 -1.38
C PRO A 24 -32.83 -63.38 0.00
N VAL A 25 -32.46 -62.20 0.50
CA VAL A 25 -32.95 -61.71 1.80
C VAL A 25 -34.43 -61.32 1.72
N ILE A 26 -34.87 -60.75 0.59
CA ILE A 26 -36.26 -60.29 0.40
C ILE A 26 -37.18 -61.44 -0.05
N PHE A 27 -36.73 -62.30 -0.96
CA PHE A 27 -37.57 -63.33 -1.59
C PHE A 27 -37.33 -64.75 -1.05
N GLY A 28 -36.28 -64.98 -0.25
CA GLY A 28 -35.95 -66.31 0.27
C GLY A 28 -36.89 -66.78 1.39
N GLU A 29 -37.37 -68.03 1.30
CA GLU A 29 -38.27 -68.60 2.30
C GLU A 29 -37.58 -68.78 3.68
N PRO A 30 -38.23 -68.36 4.78
CA PRO A 30 -37.67 -68.51 6.12
C PRO A 30 -37.58 -69.97 6.54
N ARG A 31 -36.54 -70.29 7.30
CA ARG A 31 -36.44 -71.57 8.00
C ARG A 31 -37.62 -71.75 8.95
N LYS A 32 -38.23 -72.93 8.95
CA LYS A 32 -39.32 -73.25 9.90
C LYS A 32 -38.75 -73.48 11.31
N ALA A 33 -39.59 -73.35 12.34
CA ALA A 33 -39.19 -73.40 13.76
C ALA A 33 -38.55 -74.74 14.19
N ASP A 34 -38.84 -75.80 13.45
CA ASP A 34 -38.30 -77.15 13.55
C ASP A 34 -36.95 -77.33 12.84
N GLY A 35 -36.39 -76.26 12.26
CA GLY A 35 -35.08 -76.26 11.61
C GLY A 35 -35.07 -76.90 10.22
N THR A 36 -36.22 -77.29 9.68
CA THR A 36 -36.35 -77.90 8.34
C THR A 36 -36.92 -76.91 7.31
N GLY A 37 -36.49 -77.04 6.06
CA GLY A 37 -36.90 -76.17 4.95
C GLY A 37 -36.35 -74.74 5.01
N GLY A 38 -36.62 -73.97 3.95
CA GLY A 38 -36.12 -72.61 3.74
C GLY A 38 -34.96 -72.53 2.74
N ASP A 39 -34.72 -71.32 2.24
CA ASP A 39 -33.65 -71.06 1.26
C ASP A 39 -32.26 -71.17 1.93
N PRO A 40 -31.39 -72.11 1.49
CA PRO A 40 -30.05 -72.29 2.05
C PRO A 40 -29.21 -71.02 2.01
N TRP A 41 -29.40 -70.20 0.98
CA TRP A 41 -28.61 -68.98 0.79
C TRP A 41 -29.00 -67.89 1.79
N ARG A 42 -30.30 -67.71 2.03
CA ARG A 42 -30.79 -66.76 3.05
C ARG A 42 -30.33 -67.14 4.46
N ASN A 43 -30.44 -68.42 4.82
CA ASN A 43 -30.02 -68.89 6.15
C ASN A 43 -28.52 -68.67 6.39
N THR A 44 -27.69 -68.90 5.37
CA THR A 44 -26.24 -68.65 5.46
C THR A 44 -25.95 -67.16 5.71
N ILE A 45 -26.66 -66.24 5.05
CA ILE A 45 -26.49 -64.80 5.27
C ILE A 45 -26.87 -64.40 6.71
N TYR A 46 -27.94 -64.97 7.26
CA TYR A 46 -28.39 -64.70 8.63
C TYR A 46 -27.42 -65.22 9.69
N ASP A 47 -26.84 -66.41 9.49
CA ASP A 47 -25.83 -66.97 10.41
C ASP A 47 -24.54 -66.12 10.45
N PHE A 48 -24.23 -65.41 9.36
CA PHE A 48 -23.09 -64.49 9.28
C PHE A 48 -23.44 -63.01 9.50
N GLN A 49 -24.67 -62.68 9.90
CA GLN A 49 -25.12 -61.29 10.03
C GLN A 49 -24.22 -60.46 10.94
N THR A 50 -23.82 -61.00 12.11
CA THR A 50 -22.93 -60.32 13.06
C THR A 50 -21.52 -60.09 12.49
N LEU A 51 -21.02 -61.02 11.67
CA LEU A 51 -19.71 -60.93 11.03
C LEU A 51 -19.71 -59.89 9.89
N ILE A 52 -20.78 -59.87 9.08
CA ILE A 52 -21.00 -58.87 8.03
C ILE A 52 -21.15 -57.47 8.63
N THR A 53 -21.93 -57.34 9.72
CA THR A 53 -22.13 -56.07 10.41
C THR A 53 -20.83 -55.55 11.03
N GLY A 54 -20.03 -56.44 11.63
CA GLY A 54 -18.69 -56.11 12.15
C GLY A 54 -17.71 -55.64 11.06
N LEU A 55 -17.72 -56.32 9.90
CA LEU A 55 -16.88 -55.94 8.75
C LEU A 55 -17.28 -54.59 8.15
N LEU A 56 -18.59 -54.32 8.03
CA LEU A 56 -19.12 -53.03 7.58
C LEU A 56 -18.79 -51.89 8.56
N ALA A 57 -18.84 -52.15 9.87
CA ALA A 57 -18.46 -51.17 10.88
C ALA A 57 -16.97 -50.81 10.80
N LEU A 58 -16.08 -51.81 10.64
CA LEU A 58 -14.63 -51.62 10.48
C LEU A 58 -14.28 -50.84 9.20
N THR A 59 -14.92 -51.19 8.09
CA THR A 59 -14.71 -50.50 6.80
C THR A 59 -15.30 -49.10 6.79
N GLY A 60 -16.46 -48.90 7.41
CA GLY A 60 -17.07 -47.58 7.61
C GLY A 60 -16.21 -46.66 8.48
N ALA A 61 -15.65 -47.18 9.58
CA ALA A 61 -14.73 -46.45 10.44
C ALA A 61 -13.40 -46.12 9.73
N GLY A 62 -12.89 -47.01 8.89
CA GLY A 62 -11.70 -46.73 8.07
C GLY A 62 -11.93 -45.61 7.05
N ALA A 63 -13.12 -45.59 6.42
CA ALA A 63 -13.49 -44.58 5.44
C ALA A 63 -13.66 -43.18 6.04
N THR A 64 -14.19 -43.07 7.26
CA THR A 64 -14.32 -41.77 7.96
C THR A 64 -12.96 -41.19 8.34
N VAL A 65 -12.01 -42.03 8.78
CA VAL A 65 -10.64 -41.59 9.07
C VAL A 65 -9.94 -41.09 7.80
N PHE A 66 -10.08 -41.81 6.68
CA PHE A 66 -9.51 -41.36 5.40
C PHE A 66 -10.13 -40.05 4.91
N ALA A 67 -11.45 -39.89 5.04
CA ALA A 67 -12.13 -38.65 4.69
C ALA A 67 -11.64 -37.48 5.57
N ALA A 68 -11.50 -37.68 6.88
CA ALA A 68 -10.97 -36.67 7.78
C ALA A 68 -9.52 -36.26 7.42
N LEU A 69 -8.65 -37.23 7.12
CA LEU A 69 -7.27 -36.95 6.71
C LEU A 69 -7.20 -36.20 5.37
N ALA A 70 -8.05 -36.55 4.40
CA ALA A 70 -8.13 -35.84 3.13
C ALA A 70 -8.58 -34.39 3.32
N THR A 71 -9.59 -34.16 4.16
CA THR A 71 -10.08 -32.82 4.50
C THR A 71 -9.01 -31.98 5.20
N ILE A 72 -8.28 -32.56 6.16
CA ILE A 72 -7.19 -31.86 6.86
C ILE A 72 -6.08 -31.46 5.88
N LYS A 73 -5.73 -32.34 4.94
CA LYS A 73 -4.73 -32.03 3.92
C LYS A 73 -5.21 -30.90 3.01
N GLN A 74 -6.46 -30.95 2.58
CA GLN A 74 -7.05 -29.92 1.73
C GLN A 74 -7.14 -28.56 2.43
N MET A 75 -7.52 -28.54 3.71
CA MET A 75 -7.51 -27.31 4.51
C MET A 75 -6.12 -26.70 4.61
N ARG A 76 -5.08 -27.51 4.82
CA ARG A 76 -3.68 -27.02 4.84
C ARG A 76 -3.25 -26.42 3.51
N ASP A 77 -3.61 -27.05 2.41
CA ASP A 77 -3.29 -26.56 1.07
C ASP A 77 -4.05 -25.25 0.77
N ASP A 78 -5.31 -25.14 1.21
CA ASP A 78 -6.13 -23.94 1.06
C ASP A 78 -5.62 -22.78 1.93
N ASP A 79 -5.27 -23.03 3.20
CA ASP A 79 -4.69 -22.04 4.10
C ASP A 79 -3.38 -21.49 3.52
N HIS A 80 -2.51 -22.37 2.99
CA HIS A 80 -1.27 -21.94 2.37
C HIS A 80 -1.52 -21.08 1.12
N GLN A 81 -2.52 -21.42 0.30
CA GLN A 81 -2.90 -20.59 -0.84
C GLN A 81 -3.52 -19.26 -0.41
N GLN A 82 -4.30 -19.22 0.66
CA GLN A 82 -4.86 -17.99 1.21
C GLN A 82 -3.74 -17.07 1.71
N ASP A 83 -2.76 -17.60 2.45
CA ASP A 83 -1.58 -16.88 2.89
C ASP A 83 -0.80 -16.29 1.71
N LEU A 84 -0.59 -17.07 0.65
CA LEU A 84 0.09 -16.59 -0.56
C LEU A 84 -0.70 -15.47 -1.25
N ARG A 85 -2.03 -15.58 -1.34
CA ARG A 85 -2.89 -14.53 -1.92
C ARG A 85 -2.88 -13.27 -1.06
N HIS A 86 -2.95 -13.42 0.25
CA HIS A 86 -2.90 -12.32 1.20
C HIS A 86 -1.57 -11.57 1.11
N ARG A 87 -0.44 -12.30 1.10
CA ARG A 87 0.89 -11.72 0.88
C ARG A 87 1.00 -11.01 -0.46
N ARG A 88 0.44 -11.57 -1.54
CA ARG A 88 0.42 -10.94 -2.87
C ARG A 88 -0.42 -9.66 -2.89
N GLN A 89 -1.58 -9.65 -2.25
CA GLN A 89 -2.42 -8.45 -2.13
C GLN A 89 -1.70 -7.36 -1.35
N MET A 90 -1.14 -7.69 -0.18
CA MET A 90 -0.31 -6.74 0.57
C MET A 90 0.85 -6.19 -0.27
N TYR A 91 1.54 -7.04 -1.03
CA TYR A 91 2.63 -6.58 -1.90
C TYR A 91 2.13 -5.63 -3.00
N LEU A 92 0.99 -5.92 -3.63
CA LEU A 92 0.43 -5.07 -4.69
C LEU A 92 -0.03 -3.70 -4.15
N ASP A 93 -0.69 -3.70 -2.99
CA ASP A 93 -1.14 -2.46 -2.34
C ASP A 93 0.07 -1.60 -1.96
N ARG A 94 1.07 -2.19 -1.29
CA ARG A 94 2.30 -1.47 -0.91
C ARG A 94 3.14 -1.03 -2.10
N ARG A 95 3.17 -1.79 -3.21
CA ARG A 95 3.84 -1.37 -4.44
C ARG A 95 3.17 -0.13 -5.05
N ARG A 96 1.85 -0.05 -5.00
CA ARG A 96 1.11 1.14 -5.46
C ARG A 96 1.47 2.36 -4.63
N GLU A 97 1.56 2.20 -3.32
CA GLU A 97 2.00 3.24 -2.38
C GLU A 97 3.42 3.71 -2.69
N MET A 98 4.36 2.78 -2.89
CA MET A 98 5.75 3.09 -3.26
C MET A 98 5.85 3.86 -4.60
N ILE A 99 5.03 3.52 -5.58
CA ILE A 99 4.98 4.25 -6.86
C ILE A 99 4.43 5.66 -6.67
N ALA A 100 3.40 5.83 -5.83
CA ALA A 100 2.85 7.15 -5.52
C ALA A 100 3.89 8.02 -4.80
N ALA A 101 4.53 7.47 -3.77
CA ALA A 101 5.64 8.07 -3.04
C ALA A 101 6.77 8.53 -3.99
N LYS A 102 7.25 7.62 -4.85
CA LYS A 102 8.28 7.95 -5.84
C LYS A 102 7.87 9.09 -6.76
N ARG A 103 6.65 9.04 -7.30
CA ARG A 103 6.14 10.10 -8.19
C ARG A 103 6.04 11.45 -7.48
N PHE A 104 5.68 11.45 -6.19
CA PHE A 104 5.66 12.65 -5.39
C PHE A 104 7.07 13.23 -5.23
N LEU A 105 8.05 12.38 -4.89
CA LEU A 105 9.46 12.76 -4.78
C LEU A 105 10.03 13.30 -6.08
N ASP A 106 9.84 12.59 -7.18
CA ASP A 106 10.29 13.00 -8.51
C ASP A 106 9.71 14.37 -8.91
N ARG A 107 8.50 14.70 -8.42
CA ARG A 107 7.82 15.96 -8.70
C ARG A 107 8.31 17.11 -7.82
N ILE A 108 8.51 16.86 -6.52
CA ILE A 108 8.87 17.92 -5.56
C ILE A 108 10.37 18.23 -5.54
N THR A 109 11.22 17.22 -5.74
CA THR A 109 12.69 17.34 -5.72
C THR A 109 13.24 18.45 -6.64
N PRO A 110 12.87 18.54 -7.93
CA PRO A 110 13.42 19.59 -8.80
C PRO A 110 13.03 20.99 -8.33
N ILE A 111 11.86 21.14 -7.71
CA ILE A 111 11.40 22.43 -7.17
C ILE A 111 12.19 22.79 -5.92
N LEU A 112 12.41 21.84 -5.01
CA LEU A 112 13.24 22.05 -3.81
C LEU A 112 14.67 22.42 -4.18
N VAL A 113 15.25 21.77 -5.19
CA VAL A 113 16.59 22.10 -5.70
C VAL A 113 16.63 23.52 -6.27
N ASN A 114 15.65 23.89 -7.08
CA ASN A 114 15.56 25.22 -7.69
C ASN A 114 15.38 26.32 -6.63
N VAL A 115 14.48 26.10 -5.66
CA VAL A 115 14.29 26.99 -4.51
C VAL A 115 15.61 27.14 -3.76
N ASN A 116 16.30 26.05 -3.45
CA ASN A 116 17.56 26.09 -2.70
C ASN A 116 18.70 26.81 -3.45
N GLU A 117 18.77 26.68 -4.77
CA GLU A 117 19.77 27.36 -5.59
C GLU A 117 19.60 28.89 -5.55
N HIS A 118 18.36 29.37 -5.71
CA HIS A 118 18.07 30.81 -5.72
C HIS A 118 17.96 31.42 -4.31
N ALA A 119 17.60 30.59 -3.32
CA ALA A 119 17.44 30.93 -1.92
C ALA A 119 18.65 31.65 -1.32
N SER A 120 19.85 31.09 -1.52
CA SER A 120 21.07 31.64 -0.91
C SER A 120 21.36 33.08 -1.37
N THR A 121 21.11 33.37 -2.65
CA THR A 121 21.32 34.69 -3.24
C THR A 121 20.30 35.69 -2.69
N ILE A 122 19.06 35.24 -2.52
CA ILE A 122 17.98 36.04 -1.95
C ILE A 122 18.23 36.30 -0.47
N LEU A 123 18.58 35.29 0.32
CA LEU A 123 18.84 35.42 1.76
C LEU A 123 20.03 36.32 2.06
N ASN A 124 21.15 36.14 1.36
CA ASN A 124 22.31 37.03 1.51
C ASN A 124 21.96 38.49 1.24
N ARG A 125 20.99 38.74 0.35
CA ARG A 125 20.52 40.10 0.06
C ARG A 125 19.53 40.60 1.10
N LEU A 126 18.58 39.77 1.49
CA LEU A 126 17.57 40.09 2.50
C LEU A 126 18.18 40.32 3.87
N GLU A 127 19.17 39.51 4.28
CA GLU A 127 19.91 39.72 5.53
C GLU A 127 20.76 40.98 5.47
N GLY A 128 21.35 41.31 4.31
CA GLY A 128 22.07 42.56 4.09
C GLY A 128 21.19 43.82 4.17
N ASP A 129 19.94 43.72 3.70
CA ASP A 129 18.96 44.82 3.70
C ASP A 129 18.15 44.90 5.01
N ALA A 130 18.10 43.83 5.82
CA ALA A 130 17.39 43.79 7.12
C ALA A 130 18.07 44.62 8.22
N TYR A 131 19.36 44.93 8.07
CA TYR A 131 20.08 45.84 8.96
C TYR A 131 19.84 47.30 8.56
N GLY A 132 18.69 47.86 8.95
CA GLY A 132 18.58 49.31 9.11
C GLY A 132 17.28 49.95 8.66
N TYR A 133 16.15 49.64 9.30
CA TYR A 133 14.98 50.54 9.23
C TYR A 133 15.35 51.96 9.71
N ASP A 134 16.29 52.06 10.65
CA ASP A 134 16.82 53.33 11.19
C ASP A 134 17.89 53.98 10.28
N GLN A 135 18.35 53.31 9.21
CA GLN A 135 19.36 53.83 8.27
C GLN A 135 18.80 54.15 6.87
N LEU A 136 17.52 53.86 6.60
CA LEU A 136 16.85 54.12 5.32
C LEU A 136 16.79 55.61 4.92
N GLU A 137 17.00 56.54 5.87
CA GLU A 137 17.04 57.98 5.56
C GLU A 137 18.37 58.47 4.97
N GLN A 138 19.47 57.70 5.06
CA GLN A 138 20.80 58.22 4.67
C GLN A 138 21.49 57.52 3.51
N GLU A 139 21.08 56.34 3.07
CA GLU A 139 21.55 55.78 1.80
C GLU A 139 20.40 55.19 0.98
N PRO A 140 19.90 55.90 -0.05
CA PRO A 140 19.20 55.21 -1.10
C PRO A 140 20.24 54.36 -1.86
N THR A 141 19.81 53.27 -2.47
CA THR A 141 20.50 52.63 -3.62
C THR A 141 21.55 51.55 -3.35
N ARG A 142 21.16 50.51 -2.62
CA ARG A 142 21.43 49.17 -3.14
C ARG A 142 20.22 48.65 -3.92
N SER A 143 19.86 49.43 -4.95
CA SER A 143 18.80 49.08 -5.90
C SER A 143 19.08 47.69 -6.43
N TRP A 144 18.10 46.79 -6.28
CA TRP A 144 18.23 45.44 -6.79
C TRP A 144 18.48 45.49 -8.29
N SER A 145 19.53 44.80 -8.73
CA SER A 145 19.76 44.59 -10.15
C SER A 145 18.53 43.93 -10.78
N HIS A 146 18.36 44.12 -12.08
CA HIS A 146 17.27 43.46 -12.81
C HIS A 146 17.31 41.94 -12.60
N TRP A 147 18.50 41.34 -12.60
CA TRP A 147 18.67 39.89 -12.41
C TRP A 147 18.35 39.41 -11.00
N GLU A 148 18.69 40.17 -9.96
CA GLU A 148 18.30 39.83 -8.57
C GLU A 148 16.77 39.86 -8.41
N ARG A 149 16.09 40.84 -9.02
CA ARG A 149 14.63 40.90 -9.04
C ARG A 149 14.03 39.70 -9.77
N VAL A 150 14.56 39.36 -10.95
CA VAL A 150 14.13 38.19 -11.72
C VAL A 150 14.32 36.90 -10.90
N ALA A 151 15.47 36.71 -10.26
CA ALA A 151 15.76 35.54 -9.42
C ALA A 151 14.80 35.45 -8.22
N TYR A 152 14.49 36.58 -7.59
CA TYR A 152 13.55 36.66 -6.49
C TYR A 152 12.13 36.26 -6.90
N PHE A 153 11.61 36.83 -7.99
CA PHE A 153 10.29 36.44 -8.50
C PHE A 153 10.25 35.00 -8.99
N ALA A 154 11.34 34.51 -9.59
CA ALA A 154 11.44 33.12 -9.97
C ALA A 154 11.30 32.21 -8.73
N CYS A 155 12.02 32.51 -7.64
CA CYS A 155 11.92 31.76 -6.38
C CYS A 155 10.50 31.80 -5.79
N LEU A 156 9.87 32.97 -5.76
CA LEU A 156 8.48 33.13 -5.29
C LEU A 156 7.46 32.38 -6.13
N THR A 157 7.65 32.38 -7.45
CA THR A 157 6.83 31.60 -8.37
C THR A 157 6.99 30.10 -8.07
N GLN A 158 8.22 29.63 -7.81
CA GLN A 158 8.46 28.24 -7.40
C GLN A 158 7.79 27.92 -6.06
N PHE A 159 7.79 28.84 -5.09
CA PHE A 159 7.06 28.67 -3.84
C PHE A 159 5.54 28.58 -4.06
N GLY A 160 4.97 29.39 -4.94
CA GLY A 160 3.55 29.28 -5.30
C GLY A 160 3.20 27.99 -6.04
N VAL A 161 4.10 27.47 -6.88
CA VAL A 161 3.96 26.14 -7.51
C VAL A 161 4.04 25.04 -6.46
N LEU A 162 5.05 25.10 -5.58
CA LEU A 162 5.24 24.16 -4.48
C LEU A 162 4.02 24.10 -3.58
N ARG A 163 3.48 25.26 -3.17
CA ARG A 163 2.27 25.36 -2.37
C ARG A 163 1.08 24.67 -3.04
N ARG A 164 0.78 25.02 -4.29
CA ARG A 164 -0.33 24.43 -5.03
C ARG A 164 -0.16 22.92 -5.20
N MET A 165 1.07 22.46 -5.39
CA MET A 165 1.36 21.04 -5.44
C MET A 165 1.10 20.36 -4.10
N LEU A 166 1.57 20.93 -2.99
CA LEU A 166 1.33 20.42 -1.65
C LEU A 166 -0.16 20.42 -1.28
N GLU A 167 -0.92 21.43 -1.69
CA GLU A 167 -2.37 21.51 -1.50
C GLU A 167 -3.13 20.52 -2.39
N ALA A 168 -2.62 20.23 -3.59
CA ALA A 168 -3.22 19.29 -4.53
C ALA A 168 -2.82 17.83 -4.26
N THR A 169 -1.76 17.59 -3.47
CA THR A 169 -1.37 16.24 -3.04
C THR A 169 -2.48 15.66 -2.17
N PRO A 170 -3.12 14.56 -2.59
CA PRO A 170 -4.19 13.94 -1.81
C PRO A 170 -3.69 13.57 -0.41
N GLY A 171 -4.55 13.73 0.61
CA GLY A 171 -4.23 13.32 1.98
C GLY A 171 -3.74 11.87 2.05
N THR A 172 -4.25 10.98 1.20
CA THR A 172 -3.80 9.58 1.12
C THR A 172 -2.36 9.40 0.64
N GLU A 173 -1.78 10.33 -0.13
CA GLU A 173 -0.34 10.27 -0.51
C GLU A 173 0.54 10.78 0.64
N LEU A 174 0.00 11.69 1.46
CA LEU A 174 0.60 12.26 2.67
C LEU A 174 0.55 11.30 3.86
N GLU A 175 -0.56 10.55 4.02
CA GLU A 175 -0.75 9.51 5.04
C GLU A 175 0.25 8.35 4.89
N LEU A 176 0.84 8.18 3.70
CA LEU A 176 1.89 7.20 3.44
C LEU A 176 3.26 7.67 3.93
N LEU A 177 3.43 8.97 4.18
CA LEU A 177 4.66 9.50 4.77
C LEU A 177 4.70 9.10 6.25
N MET A 178 5.88 8.74 6.73
CA MET A 178 6.09 8.62 8.17
C MET A 178 5.84 9.98 8.85
N ALA A 179 5.54 9.95 10.16
CA ALA A 179 5.25 11.17 10.94
C ALA A 179 6.36 12.24 10.88
N GLN A 180 7.60 11.87 10.55
CA GLN A 180 8.71 12.81 10.42
C GLN A 180 8.65 13.63 9.12
N PRO A 181 8.66 13.04 7.90
CA PRO A 181 8.50 13.79 6.66
C PRO A 181 7.19 14.59 6.60
N GLU A 182 6.10 14.09 7.18
CA GLU A 182 4.83 14.83 7.29
C GLU A 182 5.00 16.16 8.04
N ARG A 183 5.58 16.14 9.25
CA ARG A 183 5.84 17.35 10.04
C ARG A 183 6.75 18.33 9.33
N MET A 184 7.73 17.84 8.57
CA MET A 184 8.63 18.68 7.80
C MET A 184 7.92 19.30 6.60
N LEU A 185 7.00 18.56 5.98
CA LEU A 185 6.12 19.08 4.93
C LEU A 185 5.16 20.15 5.45
N GLU A 186 4.62 19.97 6.65
CA GLU A 186 3.78 20.97 7.33
C GLU A 186 4.59 22.24 7.62
N ARG A 187 5.80 22.11 8.19
CA ARG A 187 6.69 23.26 8.40
C ARG A 187 7.02 23.99 7.10
N LEU A 188 7.30 23.24 6.04
CA LEU A 188 7.52 23.81 4.71
C LEU A 188 6.27 24.54 4.22
N LYS A 189 5.09 23.94 4.36
CA LYS A 189 3.80 24.54 3.98
C LYS A 189 3.54 25.83 4.76
N ASP A 190 3.84 25.85 6.05
CA ASP A 190 3.68 27.03 6.91
C ASP A 190 4.64 28.14 6.50
N GLY A 191 5.93 27.84 6.30
CA GLY A 191 6.91 28.82 5.83
C GLY A 191 6.56 29.40 4.46
N VAL A 192 6.13 28.53 3.53
CA VAL A 192 5.68 28.95 2.19
C VAL A 192 4.42 29.80 2.27
N SER A 193 3.47 29.43 3.13
CA SER A 193 2.23 30.19 3.33
C SER A 193 2.51 31.56 3.94
N GLY A 194 3.41 31.64 4.91
CA GLY A 194 3.90 32.90 5.48
C GLY A 194 4.54 33.77 4.39
N ALA A 195 5.43 33.21 3.58
CA ALA A 195 6.04 33.92 2.46
C ALA A 195 5.00 34.46 1.48
N CYS A 196 3.94 33.69 1.17
CA CYS A 196 2.84 34.15 0.33
C CYS A 196 2.01 35.27 0.99
N GLN A 197 1.70 35.14 2.27
CA GLN A 197 0.82 36.06 3.01
C GLN A 197 1.41 37.48 3.12
N TYR A 198 2.73 37.60 3.23
CA TYR A 198 3.41 38.90 3.29
C TYR A 198 3.54 39.60 1.92
N GLY A 199 2.70 39.23 0.94
CA GLY A 199 2.58 39.92 -0.34
C GLY A 199 3.67 39.58 -1.36
N LEU A 200 4.44 38.51 -1.12
CA LEU A 200 5.55 38.14 -1.99
C LEU A 200 5.12 37.30 -3.19
N VAL A 201 3.93 36.69 -3.18
CA VAL A 201 3.41 35.93 -4.32
C VAL A 201 2.12 36.61 -4.78
N PRO A 202 2.18 37.49 -5.79
CA PRO A 202 0.97 38.01 -6.42
C PRO A 202 0.27 36.87 -7.13
N ASP A 203 -1.05 36.77 -6.96
CA ASP A 203 -1.87 35.87 -7.79
C ASP A 203 -1.78 36.22 -9.28
N ASP A 204 -1.38 37.46 -9.61
CA ASP A 204 -1.16 37.96 -10.98
C ASP A 204 0.31 38.41 -11.22
N ILE A 205 1.12 37.51 -11.78
CA ILE A 205 2.48 37.78 -12.26
C ILE A 205 2.47 38.89 -13.36
N ALA A 206 1.35 39.04 -14.07
CA ALA A 206 1.19 40.02 -15.15
C ALA A 206 1.39 41.49 -14.70
N MET A 207 1.12 41.79 -13.42
CA MET A 207 1.20 43.16 -12.89
C MET A 207 2.64 43.68 -12.75
N TRP A 208 3.66 42.82 -12.89
CA TRP A 208 5.06 43.15 -12.57
C TRP A 208 5.93 43.36 -13.82
N SER A 209 5.34 43.27 -15.02
CA SER A 209 6.03 43.47 -16.29
C SER A 209 6.25 44.95 -16.67
N ASP A 210 5.63 45.88 -15.95
CA ASP A 210 5.61 47.30 -16.30
C ASP A 210 6.55 48.09 -15.38
N ASP A 211 7.81 48.22 -15.80
CA ASP A 211 8.85 49.23 -15.52
C ASP A 211 8.98 49.88 -14.11
N SER A 212 8.34 49.32 -13.08
CA SER A 212 8.40 49.88 -11.74
C SER A 212 9.77 49.58 -11.12
N THR A 213 10.62 50.61 -11.13
CA THR A 213 11.90 50.67 -10.41
C THR A 213 11.72 50.62 -8.90
N ALA A 214 10.48 50.70 -8.40
CA ALA A 214 10.15 50.43 -7.03
C ALA A 214 10.46 48.95 -6.72
N ALA A 215 11.57 48.71 -6.02
CA ALA A 215 11.74 47.48 -5.26
C ALA A 215 10.43 47.21 -4.51
N PRO A 216 9.93 45.95 -4.43
CA PRO A 216 8.68 45.66 -3.76
C PRO A 216 8.65 46.38 -2.40
N MET A 217 7.83 47.42 -2.26
CA MET A 217 7.73 48.18 -1.00
C MET A 217 7.23 47.30 0.17
N ALA A 218 6.88 46.05 -0.13
CA ALA A 218 6.43 45.02 0.78
C ALA A 218 7.58 44.14 1.34
N TYR A 219 8.84 44.58 1.31
CA TYR A 219 9.90 43.90 2.07
C TYR A 219 9.74 44.18 3.57
N SER A 220 8.97 43.32 4.24
CA SER A 220 8.97 43.25 5.70
C SER A 220 10.05 42.28 6.15
N GLY A 221 10.68 42.52 7.32
CA GLY A 221 11.57 41.53 7.92
C GLY A 221 10.87 40.17 8.13
N GLN A 222 9.54 40.17 8.28
CA GLN A 222 8.73 38.96 8.39
C GLN A 222 8.71 38.13 7.11
N ALA A 223 8.66 38.77 5.93
CA ALA A 223 8.79 38.11 4.64
C ALA A 223 10.15 37.39 4.50
N ALA A 224 11.23 38.05 4.93
CA ALA A 224 12.56 37.45 4.90
C ALA A 224 12.67 36.24 5.83
N VAL A 225 12.13 36.34 7.05
CA VAL A 225 12.06 35.23 8.02
C VAL A 225 11.26 34.05 7.45
N ALA A 226 10.07 34.30 6.89
CA ALA A 226 9.23 33.23 6.34
C ALA A 226 9.89 32.53 5.13
N VAL A 227 10.57 33.29 4.26
CA VAL A 227 11.35 32.72 3.16
C VAL A 227 12.53 31.91 3.69
N ALA A 228 13.26 32.40 4.69
CA ALA A 228 14.35 31.65 5.34
C ALA A 228 13.86 30.33 5.96
N GLU A 229 12.74 30.36 6.67
CA GLU A 229 12.11 29.18 7.26
C GLU A 229 11.69 28.16 6.20
N ALA A 230 11.07 28.62 5.10
CA ALA A 230 10.69 27.74 3.98
C ALA A 230 11.91 27.09 3.31
N ILE A 231 12.99 27.85 3.13
CA ILE A 231 14.25 27.36 2.56
C ILE A 231 14.88 26.32 3.47
N HIS A 232 14.96 26.62 4.77
CA HIS A 232 15.52 25.71 5.75
C HIS A 232 14.72 24.40 5.81
N ALA A 233 13.39 24.49 5.87
CA ALA A 233 12.52 23.33 5.81
C ALA A 233 12.71 22.52 4.52
N ALA A 234 12.87 23.18 3.36
CA ALA A 234 13.12 22.51 2.09
C ALA A 234 14.47 21.75 2.09
N GLN A 235 15.52 22.34 2.65
CA GLN A 235 16.85 21.74 2.77
C GLN A 235 16.85 20.52 3.68
N GLU A 236 16.14 20.57 4.81
CA GLU A 236 16.03 19.45 5.73
C GLU A 236 15.11 18.33 5.21
N LEU A 237 14.04 18.70 4.49
CA LEU A 237 13.07 17.74 3.97
C LEU A 237 13.67 16.82 2.90
N LYS A 238 14.53 17.35 2.01
CA LYS A 238 15.13 16.57 0.92
C LYS A 238 15.85 15.28 1.41
N PRO A 239 16.87 15.34 2.29
CA PRO A 239 17.58 14.14 2.73
C PRO A 239 16.69 13.18 3.53
N VAL A 240 15.69 13.69 4.25
CA VAL A 240 14.72 12.86 4.98
C VAL A 240 13.85 12.08 3.99
N LEU A 241 13.37 12.74 2.95
CA LEU A 241 12.59 12.10 1.88
C LEU A 241 13.41 11.06 1.11
N GLU A 242 14.68 11.36 0.80
CA GLU A 242 15.60 10.41 0.15
C GLU A 242 15.88 9.20 1.04
N THR A 243 16.11 9.41 2.33
CA THR A 243 16.36 8.32 3.31
C THR A 243 15.12 7.45 3.46
N TRP A 244 13.96 8.05 3.67
CA TRP A 244 12.68 7.35 3.78
C TRP A 244 12.39 6.50 2.53
N TYR A 245 12.64 7.05 1.34
CA TYR A 245 12.47 6.29 0.11
C TYR A 245 13.43 5.11 0.00
N ALA A 246 14.68 5.28 0.42
CA ALA A 246 15.66 4.20 0.46
C ALA A 246 15.27 3.08 1.45
N GLU A 247 14.72 3.45 2.61
CA GLU A 247 14.17 2.50 3.59
C GLU A 247 12.99 1.73 3.01
N LEU A 248 12.08 2.41 2.30
CA LEU A 248 10.99 1.73 1.58
C LEU A 248 11.53 0.77 0.53
N GLU A 249 12.49 1.17 -0.30
CA GLU A 249 13.08 0.28 -1.32
C GLU A 249 13.74 -0.96 -0.68
N HIS A 250 14.42 -0.78 0.46
CA HIS A 250 15.04 -1.86 1.23
C HIS A 250 13.99 -2.83 1.80
N ASP A 251 12.98 -2.30 2.49
CA ASP A 251 11.94 -3.12 3.16
C ASP A 251 11.07 -3.88 2.17
N PHE A 252 10.91 -3.37 0.95
CA PHE A 252 10.15 -4.03 -0.10
C PHE A 252 10.95 -5.01 -0.95
N GLY A 253 12.23 -5.21 -0.63
CA GLY A 253 13.04 -6.23 -1.28
C GLY A 253 13.07 -6.05 -2.79
N VAL A 254 13.11 -4.80 -3.27
CA VAL A 254 13.42 -4.49 -4.68
C VAL A 254 14.91 -4.75 -4.91
N GLU A 255 15.43 -5.91 -4.45
CA GLU A 255 16.63 -6.45 -5.02
C GLU A 255 16.30 -6.71 -6.49
N LYS A 256 17.02 -5.99 -7.36
CA LYS A 256 16.89 -6.01 -8.81
C LYS A 256 16.89 -7.47 -9.32
N HIS A 257 15.70 -8.04 -9.48
CA HIS A 257 15.47 -9.26 -10.26
C HIS A 257 15.37 -8.91 -11.74
#